data_AF-A0AAN4MDM0-F1
#
_entry.id   AF-A0AAN4MDM0-F1
#
_cell.length_a   1.000
_cell.length_b   1.000
_cell.length_c   1.000
_cell.angle_alpha   90.00
_cell.angle_beta   90.00
_cell.angle_gamma   90.00
#
_symmetry.space_group_name_H-M   'P 1'
#
loop_
_entity.id
_entity.type
_entity.pdbx_description
1 polymer ?
#
loop_
_entity_poly.entity_id
_entity_poly.type
_entity_poly.pdbx_seq_one_letter_code
_entity_poly.pdbx_strand_id
1 'polypeptide(L)'
;MNKMHVTLAVIIGLIIGGVIGALGYSKTAARYDAMTTACVMVNQAVEHGILQPEQVKELGELTGQTLKKDYESVASKFKFSEKQLGNASEGSNCSQFIVGVNAAQ
;
A
#
# COMPACT_ATOMS: atom_id res chain seq x y z
N MET A 1 7.73 34.00 31.71
CA MET A 1 7.05 32.84 31.09
C MET A 1 6.73 31.82 32.17
N ASN A 2 5.46 31.48 32.39
CA ASN A 2 5.08 30.52 33.44
C ASN A 2 5.46 29.10 33.01
N LYS A 3 6.06 28.30 33.91
CA LYS A 3 6.51 26.92 33.63
C LYS A 3 5.39 26.06 33.06
N MET A 4 4.16 26.30 33.48
CA MET A 4 2.95 25.62 33.01
C MET A 4 2.68 25.81 31.50
N HIS A 5 2.97 26.99 30.94
CA HIS A 5 2.78 27.24 29.50
C HIS A 5 3.85 26.53 28.65
N VAL A 6 5.07 26.39 29.17
CA VAL A 6 6.16 25.69 28.48
C VAL A 6 5.86 24.19 28.42
N THR A 7 5.45 23.59 29.54
CA THR A 7 5.10 22.17 29.58
C THR A 7 3.91 21.86 28.67
N LEU A 8 2.89 22.72 28.66
CA LEU A 8 1.74 22.57 27.77
C LEU A 8 2.14 22.66 26.29
N ALA A 9 2.99 23.61 25.91
CA ALA A 9 3.48 23.75 24.54
C ALA A 9 4.28 22.52 24.08
N VAL A 10 5.09 21.93 24.96
CA VAL A 10 5.86 20.70 24.67
C VAL A 10 4.94 19.51 24.43
N ILE A 11 3.92 19.33 25.28
CA ILE A 11 2.95 18.23 25.13
C ILE A 11 2.18 18.38 23.82
N ILE A 12 1.70 19.58 23.51
CA ILE A 12 0.99 19.86 22.26
C ILE A 12 1.91 19.62 21.05
N GLY A 13 3.17 20.07 21.11
CA GLY A 13 4.17 19.84 20.07
C GLY A 13 4.45 18.35 19.83
N LEU A 14 4.56 17.55 20.90
CA LEU A 14 4.74 16.10 20.81
C LEU A 14 3.53 15.39 20.20
N ILE A 15 2.31 15.79 20.59
CA ILE A 15 1.09 15.20 20.03
C ILE A 15 0.99 15.53 18.54
N ILE A 16 1.15 16.80 18.17
CA ILE A 16 1.06 17.24 16.76
C ILE A 16 2.17 16.60 15.92
N GLY A 17 3.42 16.64 16.40
CA GLY A 17 4.57 16.04 15.73
C GLY A 17 4.42 14.52 15.58
N GLY A 18 3.93 13.84 16.61
CA GLY A 18 3.66 12.41 16.59
C GLY A 18 2.55 12.02 15.61
N VAL A 19 1.44 12.75 15.59
CA VAL A 19 0.33 12.51 14.66
C VAL A 19 0.77 12.75 13.21
N ILE A 20 1.45 13.86 12.93
CA ILE A 20 1.94 14.17 11.58
C ILE A 20 2.97 13.14 11.13
N GLY A 21 3.91 12.75 12.00
CA GLY A 21 4.90 11.72 11.71
C GLY A 21 4.29 10.36 11.40
N ALA A 22 3.32 9.90 12.21
CA ALA A 22 2.63 8.64 12.00
C ALA A 22 1.80 8.62 10.70
N LEU A 23 1.09 9.71 10.41
CA LEU A 23 0.33 9.85 9.17
C LEU A 23 1.26 9.91 7.94
N GLY A 24 2.42 10.57 8.05
CA GLY A 24 3.45 10.58 7.01
C GLY A 24 3.98 9.17 6.71
N TYR A 25 4.48 8.48 7.73
CA TYR A 25 5.05 7.13 7.59
C TYR A 25 4.05 6.13 7.00
N SER A 26 2.81 6.15 7.50
CA SER A 26 1.77 5.23 7.03
C SER A 26 1.39 5.46 5.57
N LYS A 27 1.55 6.68 5.02
CA LYS A 27 1.19 7.00 3.64
C LYS A 27 2.31 6.69 2.63
N THR A 28 3.58 6.76 3.04
CA THR A 28 4.72 6.62 2.12
C THR A 28 5.49 5.32 2.33
N ALA A 29 6.14 5.13 3.47
CA ALA A 29 7.01 3.98 3.71
C ALA A 29 6.23 2.66 3.75
N ALA A 30 5.18 2.59 4.59
CA ALA A 30 4.37 1.38 4.71
C ALA A 30 3.65 1.00 3.39
N ARG A 31 3.33 2.00 2.57
CA ARG A 31 2.76 1.77 1.24
C ARG A 31 3.81 1.19 0.30
N TYR A 32 5.00 1.77 0.28
CA TYR A 32 6.10 1.33 -0.58
C TYR A 32 6.56 -0.09 -0.23
N ASP A 33 6.70 -0.41 1.06
CA ASP A 33 7.14 -1.74 1.51
C ASP A 33 6.12 -2.82 1.15
N ALA A 34 4.82 -2.56 1.37
CA ALA A 34 3.76 -3.49 1.01
C ALA A 34 3.74 -3.77 -0.51
N MET A 35 3.89 -2.72 -1.32
CA MET A 35 3.92 -2.85 -2.78
C MET A 35 5.17 -3.58 -3.28
N THR A 36 6.34 -3.20 -2.79
CA THR A 36 7.61 -3.84 -3.16
C THR A 36 7.58 -5.32 -2.82
N THR A 37 7.11 -5.67 -1.61
CA THR A 37 6.98 -7.06 -1.17
C THR A 37 6.05 -7.85 -2.11
N ALA A 38 4.85 -7.35 -2.36
CA ALA A 38 3.89 -8.02 -3.25
C ALA A 38 4.45 -8.21 -4.66
N CYS A 39 5.07 -7.17 -5.22
CA CYS A 39 5.64 -7.22 -6.56
C CYS A 39 6.83 -8.18 -6.68
N VAL A 40 7.71 -8.24 -5.67
CA VAL A 40 8.79 -9.23 -5.62
C VAL A 40 8.22 -10.64 -5.58
N MET A 41 7.24 -10.91 -4.70
CA MET A 41 6.62 -12.24 -4.59
C MET A 41 5.98 -12.68 -5.90
N VAL A 42 5.20 -11.81 -6.54
CA VAL A 42 4.53 -12.11 -7.82
C VAL A 42 5.55 -12.34 -8.94
N ASN A 43 6.57 -11.47 -9.04
CA ASN A 43 7.60 -11.63 -10.06
C ASN A 43 8.36 -12.95 -9.89
N GLN A 44 8.76 -13.29 -8.66
CA GLN A 44 9.45 -14.55 -8.37
C GLN A 44 8.55 -15.76 -8.63
N ALA A 45 7.25 -15.68 -8.31
CA ALA A 45 6.31 -16.74 -8.62
C ALA A 45 6.19 -16.98 -10.13
N VAL A 46 6.17 -15.91 -10.94
CA VAL A 46 6.12 -16.03 -12.41
C VAL A 46 7.45 -16.52 -12.99
N GLU A 47 8.57 -15.95 -12.54
CA GLU A 47 9.92 -16.30 -13.01
C GLU A 47 10.25 -17.79 -12.78
N HIS A 48 9.77 -18.35 -11.66
CA HIS A 48 9.98 -19.76 -11.32
C HIS A 48 8.83 -20.68 -11.75
N GLY A 49 7.86 -20.18 -12.53
CA GLY A 49 6.76 -20.99 -13.07
C GLY A 49 5.74 -21.49 -12.03
N ILE A 50 5.73 -20.90 -10.84
CA ILE A 50 4.72 -21.16 -9.78
C ILE A 50 3.37 -20.54 -10.20
N LEU A 51 3.42 -19.42 -10.91
CA LEU A 51 2.26 -18.69 -11.41
C LEU A 51 2.45 -18.38 -12.90
N GLN A 52 1.43 -18.60 -13.74
CA GLN A 52 1.51 -18.17 -15.13
C GLN A 52 1.24 -16.67 -15.26
N PRO A 53 1.90 -15.94 -16.19
CA PRO A 53 1.72 -14.50 -16.37
C PRO A 53 0.24 -14.07 -16.51
N GLU A 54 -0.57 -14.89 -17.19
CA GLU A 54 -1.98 -14.61 -17.46
C GLU A 54 -2.84 -14.66 -16.19
N GLN A 55 -2.39 -15.41 -15.17
CA GLN A 55 -3.09 -15.59 -13.90
C GLN A 55 -2.80 -14.45 -12.91
N VAL A 56 -1.82 -13.60 -13.20
CA VAL A 56 -1.33 -12.57 -12.26
C VAL A 56 -2.42 -11.55 -11.91
N LYS A 57 -3.23 -11.14 -12.89
CA LYS A 57 -4.32 -10.20 -12.67
C LYS A 57 -5.42 -10.82 -11.80
N GLU A 58 -5.83 -12.04 -12.10
CA GLU A 58 -6.84 -12.78 -11.32
C GLU A 58 -6.36 -12.99 -9.86
N LEU A 59 -5.10 -13.37 -9.66
CA LEU A 59 -4.50 -13.44 -8.32
C LEU A 59 -4.57 -12.09 -7.60
N GLY A 60 -4.34 -10.99 -8.33
CA GLY A 60 -4.51 -9.63 -7.82
C GLY A 60 -5.93 -9.37 -7.36
N GLU A 61 -6.94 -9.70 -8.17
CA GLU A 61 -8.36 -9.53 -7.84
C GLU A 61 -8.75 -10.31 -6.57
N LEU A 62 -8.39 -11.59 -6.51
CA LEU A 62 -8.63 -12.45 -5.34
C LEU A 62 -7.95 -11.89 -4.09
N THR A 63 -6.68 -11.47 -4.22
CA THR A 63 -5.93 -10.86 -3.12
C THR A 63 -6.59 -9.56 -2.66
N GLY A 64 -7.03 -8.72 -3.60
CA GLY A 64 -7.73 -7.47 -3.30
C GLY A 64 -9.03 -7.68 -2.53
N GLN A 65 -9.81 -8.70 -2.90
CA GLN A 65 -11.05 -9.07 -2.17
C GLN A 65 -10.74 -9.50 -0.74
N THR A 66 -9.77 -10.37 -0.53
CA THR A 66 -9.35 -10.81 0.82
C THR A 66 -8.80 -9.66 1.64
N LEU A 67 -7.93 -8.82 1.07
CA LEU A 67 -7.38 -7.66 1.77
C LEU A 67 -8.47 -6.68 2.18
N LYS A 68 -9.45 -6.40 1.31
CA LYS A 68 -10.57 -5.50 1.63
C LYS A 68 -11.43 -6.05 2.77
N LYS A 69 -11.65 -7.37 2.80
CA LYS A 69 -12.49 -8.03 3.80
C LYS A 69 -11.79 -8.16 5.17
N ASP A 70 -10.56 -8.64 5.17
CA ASP A 70 -9.89 -9.11 6.39
C ASP A 70 -8.73 -8.19 6.83
N TYR A 71 -8.25 -7.30 5.95
CA TYR A 71 -7.03 -6.49 6.16
C TYR A 71 -7.15 -5.06 5.62
N GLU A 72 -8.23 -4.34 5.95
CA GLU A 72 -8.55 -3.03 5.37
C GLU A 72 -7.39 -2.00 5.46
N SER A 73 -6.64 -2.01 6.56
CA SER A 73 -5.48 -1.14 6.77
C SER A 73 -4.38 -1.37 5.72
N VAL A 74 -4.18 -2.63 5.29
CA VAL A 74 -3.26 -3.02 4.22
C VAL A 74 -3.88 -2.72 2.86
N ALA A 75 -5.16 -3.03 2.65
CA ALA A 75 -5.88 -2.74 1.41
C ALA A 75 -5.78 -1.26 1.01
N SER A 76 -5.84 -0.36 1.99
CA SER A 76 -5.69 1.09 1.80
C SER A 76 -4.35 1.51 1.16
N LYS A 77 -3.30 0.71 1.33
CA LYS A 77 -1.97 0.95 0.75
C LYS A 77 -1.95 0.71 -0.75
N PHE A 78 -2.82 -0.17 -1.23
CA PHE A 78 -2.94 -0.53 -2.64
C PHE A 78 -3.93 0.35 -3.40
N LYS A 79 -4.57 1.34 -2.77
CA LYS A 79 -5.50 2.27 -3.45
C LYS A 79 -4.78 3.17 -4.45
N PHE A 80 -5.03 2.97 -5.74
CA PHE A 80 -4.60 3.82 -6.84
C PHE A 80 -5.78 4.54 -7.48
N SER A 81 -5.55 5.76 -7.99
CA SER A 81 -6.53 6.42 -8.85
C SER A 81 -6.58 5.75 -10.22
N GLU A 82 -7.73 5.83 -10.90
CA GLU A 82 -7.89 5.30 -12.26
C GLU A 82 -6.83 5.83 -13.23
N LYS A 83 -6.45 7.10 -13.10
CA LYS A 83 -5.39 7.72 -13.91
C LYS A 83 -4.02 7.06 -13.68
N GLN A 84 -3.73 6.59 -12.47
CA GLN A 84 -2.50 5.87 -12.17
C GLN A 84 -2.54 4.43 -12.71
N LEU A 85 -3.72 3.80 -12.67
CA LEU A 85 -3.93 2.45 -13.22
C LEU A 85 -3.91 2.43 -14.75
N GLY A 86 -4.39 3.49 -15.42
CA GLY A 86 -4.33 3.62 -16.87
C GLY A 86 -2.92 3.71 -17.45
N ASN A 87 -1.90 3.96 -16.62
CA ASN A 87 -0.49 3.94 -17.01
C ASN A 87 0.20 2.61 -16.65
N ALA A 88 -0.54 1.61 -16.16
CA ALA A 88 0.00 0.31 -15.81
C ALA A 88 0.54 -0.39 -17.06
N SER A 89 1.76 -0.92 -16.98
CA SER A 89 2.35 -1.66 -18.08
C SER A 89 1.71 -3.04 -18.21
N GLU A 90 1.25 -3.39 -19.42
CA GLU A 90 0.71 -4.72 -19.73
C GLU A 90 1.75 -5.83 -19.59
N GLY A 91 3.03 -5.53 -19.85
CA GLY A 91 4.13 -6.50 -19.75
C GLY A 91 4.73 -6.66 -18.35
N SER A 92 4.22 -5.94 -17.34
CA SER A 92 4.74 -6.00 -15.96
C SER A 92 3.81 -6.81 -15.08
N ASN A 93 4.28 -7.96 -14.57
CA ASN A 93 3.49 -8.80 -13.66
C ASN A 93 3.06 -8.01 -12.42
N CYS A 94 3.96 -7.24 -11.83
CA CYS A 94 3.65 -6.32 -10.72
C CYS A 94 2.51 -5.35 -11.09
N SER A 95 2.57 -4.73 -12.27
CA SER A 95 1.52 -3.78 -12.69
C SER A 95 0.17 -4.47 -12.88
N GLN A 96 0.14 -5.65 -13.51
CA GLN A 96 -1.10 -6.43 -13.70
C GLN A 96 -1.69 -6.92 -12.38
N PHE A 97 -0.85 -7.34 -11.44
CA PHE A 97 -1.27 -7.70 -10.09
C PHE A 97 -1.93 -6.52 -9.38
N ILE A 98 -1.31 -5.33 -9.42
CA ILE A 98 -1.85 -4.12 -8.78
C ILE A 98 -3.16 -3.67 -9.43
N VAL A 99 -3.28 -3.78 -10.76
CA VAL A 99 -4.55 -3.54 -11.47
C VAL A 99 -5.63 -4.49 -10.97
N GLY A 100 -5.33 -5.79 -10.85
CA GLY A 100 -6.26 -6.76 -10.29
C GLY A 100 -6.67 -6.42 -8.85
N VAL A 101 -5.70 -6.10 -7.98
CA VAL A 101 -5.99 -5.70 -6.59
C VAL A 101 -6.96 -4.52 -6.55
N ASN A 102 -6.79 -3.52 -7.42
CA ASN A 102 -7.65 -2.33 -7.46
C ASN A 102 -9.03 -2.60 -8.09
N ALA A 103 -9.16 -3.57 -9.00
CA ALA A 103 -10.46 -3.95 -9.55
C ALA A 103 -11.42 -4.53 -8.50
N ALA A 104 -10.89 -5.02 -7.37
CA ALA A 104 -11.66 -5.52 -6.23
C ALA A 104 -12.00 -4.45 -5.16
N GLN A 105 -11.49 -3.22 -5.29
CA GLN A 105 -11.60 -2.19 -4.24
C GLN A 105 -12.84 -1.33 -4.30
#